data_AF-A0A1I8CP04-F1
#
_entry.id   AF-A0A1I8CP04-F1
#
_cell.length_a   1.000
_cell.length_b   1.000
_cell.length_c   1.000
_cell.angle_alpha   90.00
_cell.angle_beta   90.00
_cell.angle_gamma   90.00
#
_symmetry.space_group_name_H-M   'P 1'
#
loop_
_entity.id
_entity.type
_entity.pdbx_description
1 polymer ?
#
loop_
_entity_poly.entity_id
_entity_poly.type
_entity_poly.pdbx_seq_one_letter_code
_entity_poly.pdbx_strand_id
1 'polypeptide(L)'
;MDVIDSVKSKAGDFYKQWVRLSSTEGKAPQKLTIIEELPFYPEPRKRFEGYTFVEESPYPLQKEFATIRYAARDQYSLISERFETVDKFGKCCKKHYSNTKAYLSQEGTIIPKAAAISLGGIAGFILGVKRYGIRRFVYAGGAIATMTAFCYPDESVQVVKTGYYHGQSALERMRSSK
;
A
#
# COMPACT_ATOMS: atom_id res chain seq x y z
N MET A 1 29.36 18.00 -27.06
CA MET A 1 28.91 18.80 -25.90
C MET A 1 27.73 19.71 -26.24
N ASP A 2 27.40 19.91 -27.52
CA ASP A 2 26.41 20.88 -28.01
C ASP A 2 24.94 20.56 -27.70
N VAL A 3 24.60 19.26 -27.57
CA VAL A 3 23.22 18.84 -27.28
C VAL A 3 22.83 19.18 -25.83
N ILE A 4 23.78 19.11 -24.90
CA ILE A 4 23.54 19.41 -23.49
C ILE A 4 23.34 20.92 -23.29
N ASP A 5 24.12 21.75 -23.98
CA ASP A 5 23.96 23.21 -23.93
C ASP A 5 22.66 23.68 -24.62
N SER A 6 22.24 23.00 -25.69
CA SER A 6 20.93 23.23 -26.33
C SER A 6 19.75 22.91 -25.41
N VAL A 7 19.85 21.83 -24.63
CA VAL A 7 18.79 21.44 -23.69
C VAL A 7 18.75 22.40 -22.50
N LYS A 8 19.90 22.86 -22.02
CA LYS A 8 20.00 23.80 -20.89
C LYS A 8 19.46 25.19 -21.24
N SER A 9 19.70 25.69 -22.46
CA SER A 9 19.12 26.96 -22.92
C SER A 9 17.61 26.86 -23.08
N LYS A 10 17.10 25.80 -23.73
CA LYS A 10 15.67 25.57 -23.88
C LYS A 10 14.93 25.44 -22.55
N ALA A 11 15.52 24.77 -21.56
CA ALA A 11 14.94 24.65 -20.23
C ALA A 11 14.91 26.00 -19.48
N GLY A 12 15.97 26.81 -19.62
CA GLY A 12 16.02 28.16 -19.06
C GLY A 12 14.99 29.11 -19.68
N ASP A 13 14.79 29.01 -20.99
CA ASP A 13 13.79 29.80 -21.72
C ASP A 13 12.37 29.38 -21.33
N PHE A 14 12.11 28.07 -21.16
CA PHE A 14 10.84 27.55 -20.68
C PHE A 14 10.51 28.05 -19.26
N TYR A 15 11.50 28.03 -18.36
CA TYR A 15 11.31 28.51 -16.99
C TYR A 15 11.00 30.02 -16.96
N LYS A 16 11.72 30.82 -17.75
CA LYS A 16 11.45 32.27 -17.87
C LYS A 16 10.05 32.53 -18.45
N GLN A 17 9.64 31.75 -19.44
CA GLN A 17 8.30 31.85 -20.03
C GLN A 17 7.21 31.45 -19.03
N TRP A 18 7.43 30.38 -18.28
CA TRP A 18 6.49 29.91 -17.25
C TRP A 18 6.34 30.94 -16.11
N VAL A 19 7.45 31.49 -15.60
CA VAL A 19 7.42 32.55 -14.56
C VAL A 19 6.72 33.82 -15.07
N ARG A 20 6.88 34.14 -16.36
CA ARG A 20 6.20 35.28 -16.99
C ARG A 20 4.69 35.04 -17.10
N LEU A 21 4.28 33.83 -17.48
CA LEU A 21 2.86 33.44 -17.57
C LEU A 21 2.21 33.36 -16.18
N SER A 22 2.89 32.79 -15.19
CA SER A 22 2.38 32.69 -13.82
C SER A 22 2.32 34.03 -13.09
N SER A 23 3.15 35.01 -13.47
CA SER A 23 3.07 36.38 -12.94
C SER A 23 2.05 37.27 -13.67
N THR A 24 1.43 36.79 -14.76
CA THR A 24 0.39 37.52 -15.49
C THR A 24 -1.04 37.15 -15.08
N GLU A 25 -1.24 36.05 -14.35
CA GLU A 25 -2.54 35.64 -13.80
C GLU A 25 -2.95 36.53 -12.61
N GLY A 26 -3.34 37.77 -12.87
CA GLY A 26 -3.92 38.65 -11.84
C GLY A 26 -3.75 40.15 -12.05
N LYS A 27 -3.06 40.60 -13.10
CA LYS A 27 -3.00 42.03 -13.46
C LYS A 27 -3.94 42.30 -14.64
N ALA A 28 -4.96 43.12 -14.42
CA ALA A 28 -5.82 43.60 -15.50
C ALA A 28 -4.98 44.41 -16.52
N PRO A 29 -5.16 44.22 -17.83
CA PRO A 29 -4.42 44.97 -18.84
C PRO A 29 -4.74 46.47 -18.73
N GLN A 30 -3.70 47.31 -18.77
CA GLN A 30 -3.83 48.78 -18.62
C GLN A 30 -4.59 49.46 -19.76
N LYS A 31 -4.83 48.76 -20.87
CA LYS A 31 -5.65 49.22 -21.99
C LYS A 31 -6.89 48.34 -22.07
N LEU A 32 -7.96 48.80 -21.41
CA LEU A 32 -9.28 48.19 -21.49
C LEU A 32 -9.85 48.48 -22.88
N THR A 33 -9.78 47.50 -23.78
CA THR A 33 -10.49 47.53 -25.05
C THR A 33 -11.96 47.23 -24.79
N ILE A 34 -12.84 48.00 -25.43
CA ILE A 34 -14.29 47.77 -25.35
C ILE A 34 -14.59 46.43 -26.06
N ILE A 35 -15.64 45.72 -25.64
CA ILE A 35 -16.03 44.37 -26.14
C ILE A 35 -16.07 44.30 -27.67
N GLU A 36 -16.32 45.43 -28.33
CA GLU A 36 -16.45 45.60 -29.79
C GLU A 36 -15.12 45.61 -30.55
N GLU A 37 -13.99 45.85 -29.87
CA GLU A 37 -12.65 45.90 -30.48
C GLU A 37 -11.86 44.59 -30.37
N LEU A 38 -12.39 43.59 -29.65
CA LEU A 38 -11.80 42.25 -29.73
C LEU A 38 -12.04 41.72 -31.15
N PRO A 39 -11.04 41.11 -31.81
CA PRO A 39 -11.31 40.26 -32.96
C PRO A 39 -12.05 39.02 -32.44
N PHE A 40 -13.34 39.19 -32.13
CA PHE A 40 -14.28 38.12 -32.26
C PHE A 40 -14.05 37.62 -33.67
N TYR A 41 -13.51 36.41 -33.80
CA TYR A 41 -13.68 35.68 -35.05
C TYR A 41 -15.15 35.90 -35.40
N PRO A 42 -15.48 36.60 -36.51
CA PRO A 42 -16.84 36.62 -36.94
C PRO A 42 -17.07 35.17 -37.32
N GLU A 43 -17.53 34.36 -36.37
CA GLU A 43 -18.22 33.12 -36.70
C GLU A 43 -19.26 33.61 -37.66
N PRO A 44 -19.12 33.29 -38.97
CA PRO A 44 -20.18 33.65 -39.88
C PRO A 44 -21.41 33.06 -39.22
N ARG A 45 -22.47 33.85 -39.05
CA ARG A 45 -23.76 33.35 -38.59
C ARG A 45 -24.31 32.44 -39.68
N LYS A 46 -23.60 31.34 -39.97
CA LYS A 46 -24.11 30.12 -40.54
C LYS A 46 -25.06 29.66 -39.49
N ARG A 47 -26.28 30.13 -39.65
CA ARG A 47 -27.46 29.61 -39.01
C ARG A 47 -27.24 28.11 -38.82
N PHE A 48 -27.37 27.62 -37.58
CA PHE A 48 -27.14 26.22 -37.24
C PHE A 48 -28.18 25.26 -37.91
N GLU A 49 -28.77 25.64 -39.04
CA GLU A 49 -29.71 24.87 -39.86
C GLU A 49 -29.07 23.65 -40.54
N GLY A 50 -27.77 23.39 -40.33
CA GLY A 50 -27.05 22.28 -40.98
C GLY A 50 -26.08 21.48 -40.11
N TYR A 51 -26.01 21.73 -38.79
CA TYR A 51 -25.21 20.89 -37.91
C TYR A 51 -26.08 19.73 -37.42
N THR A 52 -25.97 18.59 -38.09
CA THR A 52 -26.48 17.33 -37.54
C THR A 52 -25.52 16.89 -36.44
N PHE A 53 -26.04 16.76 -35.21
CA PHE A 53 -25.33 16.03 -34.17
C PHE A 53 -25.15 14.59 -34.66
N VAL A 54 -23.97 14.29 -35.18
CA VAL A 54 -23.58 12.94 -35.55
C VAL A 54 -23.19 12.27 -34.24
N GLU A 55 -24.09 11.45 -33.72
CA GLU A 55 -23.82 10.61 -32.56
C GLU A 55 -22.73 9.62 -33.00
N GLU A 56 -21.46 9.93 -32.70
CA GLU A 56 -20.35 9.04 -33.02
C GLU A 56 -20.58 7.72 -32.29
N SER A 57 -20.98 6.69 -33.04
CA SER A 57 -21.11 5.35 -32.50
C SER A 57 -19.80 4.96 -31.82
N PRO A 58 -19.83 4.49 -30.57
CA PRO A 58 -18.63 4.24 -29.80
C PRO A 58 -17.74 3.26 -30.56
N TYR A 59 -16.49 3.64 -30.78
CA TYR A 59 -15.50 2.74 -31.36
C TYR A 59 -15.47 1.44 -30.55
N PRO A 60 -15.28 0.28 -31.19
CA PRO A 60 -15.33 -1.02 -30.50
C PRO A 60 -14.41 -1.06 -29.28
N LEU A 61 -13.24 -0.40 -29.35
CA LEU A 61 -12.31 -0.28 -28.23
C LEU A 61 -12.88 0.53 -27.04
N GLN A 62 -13.57 1.64 -27.32
CA GLN A 62 -14.17 2.49 -26.29
C GLN A 62 -15.31 1.77 -25.56
N LYS A 63 -16.05 0.91 -26.28
CA LYS A 63 -17.11 0.09 -25.68
C LYS A 63 -16.54 -0.89 -24.65
N GLU A 64 -15.44 -1.57 -24.97
CA GLU A 64 -14.78 -2.51 -24.06
C GLU A 64 -14.25 -1.83 -22.79
N PHE A 65 -13.57 -0.68 -22.93
CA PHE A 65 -13.12 0.10 -21.77
C PHE A 65 -14.29 0.62 -20.93
N ALA A 66 -15.41 0.99 -21.56
CA ALA A 66 -16.61 1.41 -20.85
C ALA A 66 -17.18 0.24 -20.03
N THR A 67 -17.32 -0.96 -20.61
CA THR A 67 -17.78 -2.15 -19.88
C THR A 67 -16.88 -2.51 -18.69
N ILE A 68 -15.55 -2.48 -18.87
CA ILE A 68 -14.61 -2.73 -17.76
C ILE A 68 -14.80 -1.69 -16.66
N ARG A 69 -14.95 -0.40 -17.01
CA ARG A 69 -15.16 0.67 -16.04
C ARG A 69 -16.47 0.50 -15.27
N TYR A 70 -17.56 0.14 -15.95
CA TYR A 70 -18.84 -0.09 -15.29
C TYR A 70 -18.78 -1.31 -14.37
N ALA A 71 -18.19 -2.42 -14.81
CA ALA A 71 -17.99 -3.61 -13.99
C ALA A 71 -17.09 -3.32 -12.77
N ALA A 72 -16.00 -2.60 -12.97
CA ALA A 72 -15.10 -2.21 -11.87
C ALA A 72 -15.80 -1.29 -10.87
N ARG A 73 -16.59 -0.30 -11.34
CA ARG A 73 -17.33 0.62 -10.49
C ARG A 73 -18.41 -0.09 -9.66
N ASP A 74 -19.11 -1.03 -10.28
CA ASP A 74 -20.16 -1.83 -9.62
C ASP A 74 -19.56 -2.74 -8.53
N GLN A 75 -18.42 -3.37 -8.81
CA GLN A 75 -17.71 -4.18 -7.81
C GLN A 75 -17.02 -3.34 -6.73
N TYR A 76 -16.57 -2.13 -7.04
CA TYR A 76 -15.88 -1.26 -6.10
C TYR A 76 -16.77 -0.83 -4.93
N SER A 77 -18.06 -0.55 -5.19
CA SER A 77 -19.01 -0.15 -4.14
C SER A 77 -19.15 -1.24 -3.07
N LEU A 78 -19.31 -2.49 -3.49
CA LEU A 78 -19.42 -3.67 -2.61
C LEU A 78 -18.16 -3.92 -1.78
N ILE A 79 -16.99 -3.67 -2.37
CA ILE A 79 -15.70 -3.87 -1.71
C ILE A 79 -15.43 -2.72 -0.72
N SER A 80 -15.79 -1.48 -1.07
CA SER A 80 -15.57 -0.30 -0.24
C SER A 80 -16.33 -0.37 1.09
N GLU A 81 -17.56 -0.89 1.08
CA GLU A 81 -18.37 -1.09 2.30
C GLU A 81 -17.75 -2.15 3.23
N ARG A 82 -17.20 -3.23 2.65
CA ARG A 82 -16.50 -4.27 3.41
C ARG A 82 -15.17 -3.77 3.99
N PHE A 83 -14.47 -2.88 3.28
CA PHE A 83 -13.23 -2.27 3.78
C PHE A 83 -13.46 -1.46 5.04
N GLU A 84 -14.60 -0.77 5.19
CA GLU A 84 -14.89 -0.03 6.42
C GLU A 84 -15.02 -0.96 7.63
N THR A 85 -15.64 -2.13 7.44
CA THR A 85 -15.76 -3.14 8.50
C THR A 85 -14.39 -3.74 8.86
N VAL A 86 -13.57 -4.03 7.85
CA VAL A 86 -12.20 -4.53 8.06
C VAL A 86 -11.32 -3.48 8.73
N ASP A 87 -11.46 -2.20 8.37
CA ASP A 87 -10.69 -1.11 8.99
C ASP A 87 -11.11 -0.88 10.46
N LYS A 88 -12.42 -0.92 10.75
CA LYS A 88 -12.93 -0.91 12.13
C LYS A 88 -12.40 -2.10 12.94
N PHE A 89 -12.42 -3.31 12.37
CA PHE A 89 -11.87 -4.50 13.01
C PHE A 89 -10.35 -4.39 13.21
N GLY A 90 -9.61 -3.92 12.22
CA GLY A 90 -8.17 -3.71 12.28
C GLY A 90 -7.77 -2.70 13.37
N LYS A 91 -8.49 -1.57 13.48
CA LYS A 91 -8.32 -0.60 14.56
C LYS A 91 -8.61 -1.21 15.93
N CYS A 92 -9.68 -2.00 16.05
CA CYS A 92 -10.03 -2.71 17.29
C CYS A 92 -8.93 -3.70 17.69
N CYS A 93 -8.48 -4.56 16.76
CA CYS A 93 -7.40 -5.51 16.99
C CYS A 93 -6.11 -4.79 17.39
N LYS A 94 -5.75 -3.69 16.72
CA LYS A 94 -4.56 -2.90 17.07
C LYS A 94 -4.63 -2.36 18.49
N LYS A 95 -5.78 -1.84 18.91
CA LYS A 95 -6.02 -1.34 20.29
C LYS A 95 -5.93 -2.47 21.32
N HIS A 96 -6.58 -3.60 21.05
CA HIS A 96 -6.52 -4.75 21.95
C HIS A 96 -5.10 -5.31 22.06
N TYR A 97 -4.41 -5.42 20.93
CA TYR A 97 -3.01 -5.84 20.86
C TYR A 97 -2.08 -4.92 21.65
N SER A 98 -2.19 -3.59 21.48
CA SER A 98 -1.35 -2.64 22.22
C SER A 98 -1.58 -2.72 23.72
N ASN A 99 -2.83 -2.89 24.15
CA ASN A 99 -3.18 -3.05 25.55
C ASN A 99 -2.59 -4.34 26.11
N THR A 100 -2.82 -5.47 25.45
CA THR A 100 -2.27 -6.77 25.87
C THR A 100 -0.74 -6.75 25.90
N LYS A 101 -0.10 -6.11 24.93
CA LYS A 101 1.37 -5.94 24.93
C LYS A 101 1.82 -5.15 26.15
N ALA A 102 1.14 -4.06 26.50
CA ALA A 102 1.47 -3.28 27.69
C ALA A 102 1.32 -4.10 28.98
N TYR A 103 0.25 -4.89 29.11
CA TYR A 103 0.05 -5.79 30.27
C TYR A 103 1.11 -6.89 30.38
N LEU A 104 1.49 -7.51 29.26
CA LEU A 104 2.54 -8.54 29.25
C LEU A 104 3.94 -7.95 29.49
N SER A 105 4.13 -6.65 29.28
CA SER A 105 5.41 -5.97 29.51
C SER A 105 5.62 -5.59 30.98
N GLN A 106 4.57 -5.61 31.82
CA GLN A 106 4.71 -5.36 33.26
C GLN A 106 5.37 -6.55 33.98
N GLU A 107 6.35 -6.24 34.85
CA GLU A 107 7.33 -7.17 35.42
C GLU A 107 6.78 -8.25 36.38
N GLY A 108 5.46 -8.32 36.61
CA GLY A 108 4.84 -9.28 37.54
C GLY A 108 4.07 -10.45 36.90
N THR A 109 4.11 -10.61 35.57
CA THR A 109 3.11 -11.41 34.83
C THR A 109 3.63 -12.75 34.28
N ILE A 110 4.39 -13.50 35.07
CA ILE A 110 4.91 -14.83 34.65
C ILE A 110 3.79 -15.86 34.38
N ILE A 111 2.73 -15.86 35.19
CA ILE A 111 1.60 -16.81 35.06
C ILE A 111 0.86 -16.64 33.73
N PRO A 112 0.41 -15.43 33.34
CA PRO A 112 -0.29 -15.25 32.06
C PRO A 112 0.61 -15.46 30.84
N LYS A 113 1.92 -15.20 30.94
CA LYS A 113 2.88 -15.51 29.84
C LYS A 113 2.99 -17.02 29.61
N ALA A 114 3.13 -17.80 30.68
CA ALA A 114 3.17 -19.27 30.58
C ALA A 114 1.84 -19.83 30.07
N ALA A 115 0.72 -19.26 30.52
CA ALA A 115 -0.61 -19.64 30.03
C ALA A 115 -0.79 -19.32 28.53
N ALA A 116 -0.30 -18.18 28.05
CA ALA A 116 -0.37 -17.82 26.63
C ALA A 116 0.42 -18.82 25.75
N ILE A 117 1.62 -19.22 26.20
CA ILE A 117 2.46 -20.19 25.48
C ILE A 117 1.79 -21.57 25.45
N SER A 118 1.24 -22.04 26.56
CA SER A 118 0.56 -23.34 26.62
C SER A 118 -0.70 -23.37 25.76
N LEU A 119 -1.51 -22.29 25.78
CA LEU A 119 -2.66 -22.12 24.90
C LEU A 119 -2.25 -22.10 23.43
N GLY A 120 -1.15 -21.41 23.09
CA GLY A 120 -0.57 -21.43 21.75
C GLY A 120 -0.19 -22.85 21.31
N GLY A 121 0.48 -23.61 22.18
CA GLY A 121 0.87 -25.00 21.90
C GLY A 121 -0.32 -25.93 21.70
N ILE A 122 -1.34 -25.85 22.57
CA ILE A 122 -2.57 -26.64 22.44
C ILE A 122 -3.31 -26.26 21.16
N ALA A 123 -3.44 -24.98 20.86
CA ALA A 123 -4.08 -24.50 19.62
C ALA A 123 -3.33 -24.99 18.37
N GLY A 124 -2.00 -24.90 18.37
CA GLY A 124 -1.16 -25.41 17.28
C GLY A 124 -1.27 -26.93 17.13
N PHE A 125 -1.36 -27.66 18.24
CA PHE A 125 -1.56 -29.10 18.23
C PHE A 125 -2.92 -29.49 17.65
N ILE A 126 -4.01 -28.83 18.06
CA ILE A 126 -5.36 -29.05 17.54
C ILE A 126 -5.41 -28.76 16.03
N LEU A 127 -4.78 -27.67 15.58
CA LEU A 127 -4.69 -27.34 14.15
C LEU A 127 -3.87 -28.38 13.37
N GLY A 128 -2.89 -29.00 14.04
CA GLY A 128 -2.07 -30.08 13.51
C GLY A 128 -2.70 -31.47 13.52
N VAL A 129 -3.80 -31.71 14.27
CA VAL A 129 -4.42 -33.04 14.45
C VAL A 129 -4.82 -33.70 13.13
N LYS A 130 -5.29 -32.91 12.15
CA LYS A 130 -5.70 -33.43 10.84
C LYS A 130 -4.52 -33.95 10.00
N ARG A 131 -3.27 -33.65 10.39
CA ARG A 131 -2.06 -34.10 9.68
C ARG A 131 -1.36 -35.21 10.47
N TYR A 132 -1.20 -36.36 9.84
CA TYR A 132 -0.51 -37.52 10.42
C TYR A 132 1.02 -37.30 10.54
N GLY A 133 1.64 -37.96 11.52
CA GLY A 133 3.11 -38.00 11.71
C GLY A 133 3.72 -36.81 12.45
N ILE A 134 5.00 -36.49 12.14
CA ILE A 134 5.79 -35.43 12.78
C ILE A 134 5.20 -34.03 12.59
N ARG A 135 4.38 -33.84 11.54
CA ARG A 135 3.77 -32.54 11.22
C ARG A 135 2.98 -31.97 12.39
N ARG A 136 2.27 -32.80 13.17
CA ARG A 136 1.54 -32.34 14.38
C ARG A 136 2.44 -31.62 15.38
N PHE A 137 3.68 -32.10 15.55
CA PHE A 137 4.65 -31.52 16.47
C PHE A 137 5.29 -30.26 15.90
N VAL A 138 5.45 -30.18 14.56
CA VAL A 138 5.91 -28.95 13.91
C VAL A 138 4.88 -27.82 14.09
N TYR A 139 3.58 -28.11 13.97
CA TYR A 139 2.53 -27.12 14.22
C TYR A 139 2.46 -26.68 15.69
N ALA A 140 2.52 -27.64 16.62
CA ALA A 140 2.55 -27.32 18.05
C ALA A 140 3.81 -26.54 18.45
N GLY A 141 4.99 -26.99 18.02
CA GLY A 141 6.28 -26.34 18.28
C GLY A 141 6.37 -24.96 17.64
N GLY A 142 5.87 -24.80 16.41
CA GLY A 142 5.78 -23.51 15.75
C GLY A 142 4.87 -22.54 16.50
N ALA A 143 3.70 -23.00 16.97
CA ALA A 143 2.79 -22.17 17.74
C ALA A 143 3.38 -21.76 19.10
N ILE A 144 4.03 -22.69 19.82
CA ILE A 144 4.80 -22.40 21.03
C ILE A 144 5.87 -21.35 20.73
N ALA A 145 6.71 -21.57 19.72
CA ALA A 145 7.78 -20.65 19.34
C ALA A 145 7.26 -19.26 19.01
N THR A 146 6.13 -19.15 18.28
CA THR A 146 5.52 -17.85 17.98
C THR A 146 5.02 -17.13 19.22
N MET A 147 4.39 -17.84 20.17
CA MET A 147 3.95 -17.23 21.43
C MET A 147 5.11 -16.88 22.34
N THR A 148 6.15 -17.70 22.40
CA THR A 148 7.37 -17.39 23.15
C THR A 148 8.07 -16.15 22.58
N ALA A 149 8.21 -16.05 21.25
CA ALA A 149 8.78 -14.87 20.59
C ALA A 149 7.94 -13.61 20.85
N PHE A 150 6.63 -13.75 20.96
CA PHE A 150 5.74 -12.64 21.28
C PHE A 150 5.87 -12.17 22.74
N CYS A 151 5.93 -13.10 23.70
CA CYS A 151 6.01 -12.78 25.14
C CYS A 151 7.42 -12.40 25.62
N TYR A 152 8.47 -12.91 24.95
CA TYR A 152 9.88 -12.73 25.32
C TYR A 152 10.75 -12.44 24.07
N PRO A 153 10.56 -11.29 23.42
CA PRO A 153 11.24 -11.00 22.16
C PRO A 153 12.77 -10.96 22.31
N ASP A 154 13.30 -10.30 23.34
CA ASP A 154 14.75 -10.15 23.52
C ASP A 154 15.43 -11.49 23.87
N GLU A 155 14.84 -12.26 24.78
CA GLU A 155 15.35 -13.59 25.15
C GLU A 155 15.27 -14.55 23.96
N SER A 156 14.18 -14.51 23.18
CA SER A 156 14.04 -15.37 22.00
C SER A 156 15.13 -15.10 20.96
N VAL A 157 15.48 -13.82 20.74
CA VAL A 157 16.57 -13.45 19.81
C VAL A 157 17.92 -13.93 20.34
N GLN A 158 18.17 -13.85 21.64
CA GLN A 158 19.41 -14.35 22.24
C GLN A 158 19.54 -15.86 22.09
N VAL A 159 18.47 -16.62 22.38
CA VAL A 159 18.45 -18.08 22.22
C VAL A 159 18.70 -18.48 20.76
N VAL A 160 18.07 -17.79 19.81
CA VAL A 160 18.27 -18.05 18.37
C VAL A 160 19.71 -17.77 17.94
N LYS A 161 20.30 -16.66 18.38
CA LYS A 161 21.71 -16.32 18.10
C LYS A 161 22.66 -17.37 18.67
N THR A 162 22.49 -17.72 19.94
CA THR A 162 23.31 -18.74 20.62
C THR A 162 23.18 -20.09 19.91
N GLY A 163 21.97 -20.49 19.54
CA GLY A 163 21.72 -21.71 18.77
C GLY A 163 22.40 -21.70 17.40
N TYR A 164 22.39 -20.56 16.71
CA TYR A 164 23.07 -20.40 15.42
C TYR A 164 24.59 -20.58 15.55
N TYR A 165 25.23 -19.92 16.51
CA TYR A 165 26.68 -20.04 16.74
C TYR A 165 27.10 -21.45 17.18
N HIS A 166 26.32 -22.08 18.06
CA HIS A 166 26.55 -23.48 18.44
C HIS A 166 26.35 -24.44 17.26
N GLY A 167 25.37 -24.17 16.39
CA GLY A 167 25.14 -24.95 15.18
C GLY A 167 26.30 -24.85 14.20
N GLN A 168 26.82 -23.64 13.97
CA GLN A 168 27.98 -23.44 13.10
C GLN A 168 29.22 -24.14 13.66
N SER A 169 29.55 -23.93 14.93
CA SER A 169 30.71 -24.59 15.55
C SER A 169 30.61 -26.11 15.56
N ALA A 170 29.40 -26.68 15.72
CA ALA A 170 29.18 -28.12 15.61
C ALA A 170 29.39 -28.63 14.18
N LEU A 171 28.92 -27.90 13.17
CA LEU A 171 29.13 -28.22 11.75
C LEU A 171 30.61 -28.19 11.38
N GLU A 172 31.34 -27.17 11.84
CA GLU A 172 32.79 -27.04 11.61
C GLU A 172 33.55 -28.22 12.24
N ARG A 173 33.21 -28.62 13.46
CA ARG A 173 33.78 -29.81 14.12
C ARG A 173 33.51 -31.10 13.35
N MET A 174 32.31 -31.28 12.82
CA MET A 174 31.99 -32.45 11.99
C MET A 174 32.74 -32.41 10.65
N ARG A 175 32.96 -31.22 10.10
CA ARG A 175 33.70 -31.03 8.84
C ARG A 175 35.19 -31.26 9.02
N SER A 176 35.79 -30.87 10.15
CA SER A 176 37.21 -31.09 10.44
C SER A 176 37.55 -32.53 10.84
N SER A 177 36.55 -33.32 11.25
CA SER A 177 36.70 -34.74 11.61
C SER A 177 36.67 -35.69 10.39
N LYS A 178 36.51 -35.18 9.17
CA LYS A 178 36.34 -35.95 7.94
C LYS A 178 37.51 -35.69 6.98
#